data_AF-A0AAU7CIS8-F1
#
_entry.id   AF-A0AAU7CIS8-F1
#
_cell.length_a   1.000
_cell.length_b   1.000
_cell.length_c   1.000
_cell.angle_alpha   90.00
_cell.angle_beta   90.00
_cell.angle_gamma   90.00
#
_symmetry.space_group_name_H-M   'P 1'
#
loop_
_entity.id
_entity.type
_entity.pdbx_description
1 polymer ?
#
loop_
_entity_poly.entity_id
_entity_poly.type
_entity_poly.pdbx_seq_one_letter_code
_entity_poly.pdbx_strand_id
1 'polypeptide(L)'
;MDFPEEFDETEIVTHFLITAPIRWGPDDAGLLWNEVLPNGEVEIRFWTPDNDADRARLEAFWQACQQVDWDDVRVHEVPATEIKRPAFTMPVAAPAPPPKAGPAPEFTEQGLIRRVPHAPAPVAESWHRIEAWMSRHCPEVIAALLPGASETEIAEFEAVIGQKLPADVRESYRIHDGLGPIPMEYYERFEDDEDINASSPEFIHSLFYEMGLHSICGRRGREAILSNWADRGGSELIYHEYSECEVFPADAIQIRDDCRGWIPLFCSDGNCFGVDLAPGPTGVVGQVINFGNDENEFKFVLATSWAQFLEDYADELEAGNFVITGEPSDYDRELLMKRPRESPICGNWRHWAEAKLSPAFQAIATAPSSEPVPAAPETDRECRAVVEGFLSAYRAWELRWLAVRPVGQLGFHSVLERADGVFRWHAYTKKDLIQRGLPVPAAVTYVETIERSGKSYSEIQEDAWLKAHLDVGPHYQPAMAERRAIFAAHTTDWAQRSQSDAFVLHDSPRFDLEEYRDALVYQCDDDTAYVWSIRGNADRRFLLKREQGAWRIERLQAQFKDNQPFRSKTLM
;
A
#
# COMPACT_ATOMS: atom_id res chain seq x y z
N MET A 1 -15.33 3.02 45.10
CA MET A 1 -13.91 3.23 45.40
C MET A 1 -13.59 4.62 44.90
N ASP A 2 -13.05 5.46 45.78
CA ASP A 2 -12.70 6.85 45.48
C ASP A 2 -11.71 6.91 44.31
N PHE A 3 -11.97 7.77 43.32
CA PHE A 3 -11.02 8.12 42.28
C PHE A 3 -10.19 9.30 42.78
N PRO A 4 -8.85 9.18 42.91
CA PRO A 4 -8.04 10.32 43.30
C PRO A 4 -7.56 11.11 42.07
N GLU A 5 -7.77 12.42 42.19
CA GLU A 5 -6.91 13.55 41.79
C GLU A 5 -6.29 13.58 40.39
N GLU A 6 -6.72 14.58 39.59
CA GLU A 6 -5.96 15.10 38.45
C GLU A 6 -4.61 15.64 38.94
N PHE A 7 -3.52 14.98 38.56
CA PHE A 7 -2.17 15.49 38.74
C PHE A 7 -1.75 16.26 37.48
N ASP A 8 -1.75 17.60 37.56
CA ASP A 8 -1.06 18.46 36.58
C ASP A 8 0.43 18.44 36.95
N GLU A 9 1.13 17.34 36.63
CA GLU A 9 2.58 17.27 36.81
C GLU A 9 3.26 18.02 35.66
N THR A 10 3.58 19.29 35.93
CA THR A 10 4.61 19.99 35.17
C THR A 10 5.95 19.48 35.69
N GLU A 11 6.56 18.56 34.96
CA GLU A 11 7.90 18.10 35.27
C GLU A 11 8.90 19.06 34.62
N ILE A 12 9.58 19.86 35.44
CA ILE A 12 10.81 20.53 35.03
C ILE A 12 11.88 19.45 35.08
N VAL A 13 12.17 18.84 33.92
CA VAL A 13 13.25 17.87 33.82
C VAL A 13 14.57 18.64 33.76
N THR A 14 15.41 18.41 34.75
CA THR A 14 16.76 18.96 34.79
C THR A 14 17.73 17.87 34.36
N HIS A 15 18.48 18.08 33.27
CA HIS A 15 19.47 17.12 32.80
C HIS A 15 20.86 17.45 33.35
N PHE A 16 21.60 16.41 33.71
CA PHE A 16 22.98 16.49 34.19
C PHE A 16 23.94 15.85 33.19
N LEU A 17 24.88 16.63 32.66
CA LEU A 17 25.78 16.18 31.58
C LEU A 17 27.22 15.97 32.09
N ILE A 18 27.87 14.90 31.60
CA ILE A 18 29.30 14.57 31.88
C ILE A 18 30.21 14.87 30.68
N THR A 19 29.68 14.83 29.46
CA THR A 19 30.44 15.14 28.23
C THR A 19 29.57 15.93 27.27
N ALA A 20 30.21 16.61 26.31
CA ALA A 20 29.51 17.37 25.27
C ALA A 20 28.56 16.46 24.46
N PRO A 21 27.31 16.90 24.22
CA PRO A 21 26.37 16.18 23.38
C PRO A 21 26.79 16.27 21.90
N ILE A 22 26.41 15.27 21.11
CA ILE A 22 26.78 15.15 19.70
C ILE A 22 25.53 14.91 18.86
N ARG A 23 25.34 15.68 17.79
CA ARG A 23 24.31 15.39 16.79
C ARG A 23 24.74 14.21 15.95
N TRP A 24 23.86 13.22 15.83
CA TRP A 24 24.11 11.98 15.12
C TRP A 24 23.12 11.83 13.96
N GLY A 25 23.59 12.12 12.74
CA GLY A 25 22.81 12.01 11.50
C GLY A 25 22.90 13.27 10.63
N PRO A 26 22.56 13.19 9.34
CA PRO A 26 22.66 14.31 8.39
C PRO A 26 21.48 15.30 8.41
N ASP A 27 20.34 14.97 9.04
CA ASP A 27 19.06 15.69 8.87
C ASP A 27 18.53 16.39 10.15
N ASP A 28 19.43 16.83 11.04
CA ASP A 28 19.11 17.44 12.35
C ASP A 28 18.30 16.56 13.33
N ALA A 29 18.06 15.29 13.00
CA ALA A 29 17.41 14.31 13.88
C ALA A 29 18.46 13.50 14.65
N GLY A 30 18.29 13.35 15.96
CA GLY A 30 19.15 12.47 16.77
C GLY A 30 20.24 13.17 17.56
N LEU A 31 19.90 13.80 18.70
CA LEU A 31 20.93 14.27 19.63
C LEU A 31 21.32 13.16 20.60
N LEU A 32 22.62 12.88 20.74
CA LEU A 32 23.18 11.91 21.67
C LEU A 32 23.83 12.63 22.86
N TRP A 33 23.52 12.23 24.09
CA TRP A 33 24.15 12.78 25.29
C TRP A 33 24.23 11.77 26.44
N ASN A 34 24.94 12.13 27.51
CA ASN A 34 25.01 11.35 28.74
C ASN A 34 24.21 12.05 29.83
N GLU A 35 23.31 11.34 30.50
CA GLU A 35 22.52 11.84 31.62
C GLU A 35 22.95 11.16 32.93
N VAL A 36 23.16 11.94 33.99
CA VAL A 36 23.38 11.40 35.34
C VAL A 36 22.05 11.31 36.08
N LEU A 37 21.66 10.09 36.43
CA LEU A 37 20.44 9.83 37.18
C LEU A 37 20.60 10.16 38.67
N PRO A 38 19.51 10.35 39.44
CA PRO A 38 19.56 10.65 40.88
C PRO A 38 20.31 9.60 41.72
N ASN A 39 20.41 8.36 41.23
CA ASN A 39 21.16 7.27 41.86
C ASN A 39 22.67 7.29 41.56
N GLY A 40 23.14 8.23 40.72
CA GLY A 40 24.54 8.38 40.30
C GLY A 40 24.96 7.53 39.10
N GLU A 41 24.04 6.77 38.50
CA GLU A 41 24.31 6.06 37.25
C GLU A 41 24.30 7.02 36.05
N VAL A 42 24.99 6.62 34.99
CA VAL A 42 25.13 7.39 33.75
C VAL A 42 24.48 6.64 32.61
N GLU A 43 23.48 7.23 31.98
CA GLU A 43 22.80 6.67 30.82
C GLU A 43 23.14 7.45 29.55
N ILE A 44 23.29 6.73 28.44
CA ILE A 44 23.39 7.34 27.11
C ILE A 44 21.97 7.55 26.60
N ARG A 45 21.62 8.80 26.31
CA ARG A 45 20.32 9.22 25.79
C ARG A 45 20.41 9.59 24.32
N PHE A 46 19.33 9.32 23.59
CA PHE A 46 19.17 9.65 22.18
C PHE A 46 17.79 10.29 21.94
N TRP A 47 17.74 11.50 21.38
CA TRP A 47 16.48 12.21 21.09
C TRP A 47 16.17 12.21 19.60
N THR A 48 15.08 11.54 19.23
CA THR A 48 14.50 11.58 17.87
C THR A 48 13.28 12.51 17.85
N PRO A 49 13.24 13.56 17.02
CA PRO A 49 12.07 14.45 16.95
C PRO A 49 10.96 13.81 16.10
N ASP A 50 9.75 13.72 16.64
CA ASP A 50 8.58 13.12 15.96
C ASP A 50 7.64 14.16 15.31
N ASN A 51 7.76 15.43 15.69
CA ASN A 51 6.99 16.55 15.13
C ASN A 51 7.78 17.88 15.25
N ASP A 52 7.21 18.97 14.71
CA ASP A 52 7.85 20.29 14.72
C ASP A 52 8.06 20.88 16.12
N ALA A 53 7.17 20.57 17.07
CA ALA A 53 7.34 21.01 18.45
C ALA A 53 8.53 20.30 19.11
N ASP A 54 8.69 18.99 18.88
CA ASP A 54 9.84 18.23 19.36
C ASP A 54 11.15 18.66 18.69
N ARG A 55 11.09 19.05 17.40
CA ARG A 55 12.22 19.65 16.71
C ARG A 55 12.62 20.99 17.33
N ALA A 56 11.65 21.85 17.66
CA ALA A 56 11.92 23.13 18.32
C ALA A 56 12.51 22.94 19.74
N ARG A 57 12.05 21.93 20.48
CA ARG A 57 12.58 21.57 21.80
C ARG A 57 14.02 21.03 21.72
N LEU A 58 14.27 20.13 20.77
CA LEU A 58 15.60 19.59 20.49
C LEU A 58 16.59 20.73 20.17
N GLU A 59 16.14 21.70 19.37
CA GLU A 59 16.95 22.87 19.03
C GLU A 59 17.20 23.76 20.25
N ALA A 60 16.18 24.05 21.06
CA ALA A 60 16.33 24.85 22.27
C ALA A 60 17.31 24.20 23.28
N PHE A 61 17.21 22.88 23.48
CA PHE A 61 18.13 22.13 24.33
C PHE A 61 19.56 22.14 23.79
N TRP A 62 19.73 21.98 22.46
CA TRP A 62 21.04 22.09 21.82
C TRP A 62 21.66 23.49 22.03
N GLN A 63 20.89 24.56 21.85
CA GLN A 63 21.35 25.94 22.06
C GLN A 63 21.71 26.23 23.52
N ALA A 64 21.01 25.62 24.49
CA ALA A 64 21.37 25.71 25.90
C ALA A 64 22.71 25.00 26.17
N CYS A 65 22.90 23.80 25.62
CA CYS A 65 24.16 23.06 25.72
C CYS A 65 25.37 23.83 25.15
N GLN A 66 25.19 24.65 24.11
CA GLN A 66 26.27 25.49 23.56
C GLN A 66 26.81 26.56 24.53
N GLN A 67 26.06 26.87 25.60
CA GLN A 67 26.45 27.87 26.60
C GLN A 67 27.24 27.27 27.78
N VAL A 68 27.37 25.94 27.83
CA VAL A 68 28.12 25.22 28.86
C VAL A 68 29.62 25.24 28.53
N ASP A 69 30.46 25.42 29.55
CA ASP A 69 31.92 25.31 29.43
C ASP A 69 32.34 23.84 29.48
N TRP A 70 32.55 23.26 28.30
CA TRP A 70 32.81 21.83 28.13
C TRP A 70 34.24 21.40 28.54
N ASP A 71 35.14 22.33 28.81
CA ASP A 71 36.52 22.04 29.24
C ASP A 71 36.65 21.90 30.79
N ASP A 72 35.61 22.24 31.56
CA ASP A 72 35.55 22.11 33.04
C ASP A 72 34.26 21.39 33.51
N VAL A 73 33.93 20.26 32.90
CA VAL A 73 32.70 19.52 33.23
C VAL A 73 32.89 18.72 34.51
N ARG A 74 32.23 19.14 35.59
CA ARG A 74 32.06 18.31 36.80
C ARG A 74 30.70 17.64 36.85
N VAL A 75 29.64 18.42 36.68
CA VAL A 75 28.23 18.07 36.38
C VAL A 75 27.57 19.42 36.08
N HIS A 76 27.03 19.63 34.87
CA HIS A 76 26.30 20.87 34.54
C HIS A 76 24.79 20.62 34.49
N GLU A 77 24.05 21.52 35.12
CA GLU A 77 22.59 21.56 35.06
C GLU A 77 22.15 22.22 33.76
N VAL A 78 21.43 21.50 32.91
CA VAL A 78 20.81 22.04 31.70
C VAL A 78 19.29 21.89 31.85
N PRO A 79 18.53 22.99 31.96
CA PRO A 79 17.08 22.91 32.02
C PRO A 79 16.55 22.31 30.72
N ALA A 80 15.81 21.20 30.80
CA ALA A 80 14.91 20.83 29.72
C ALA A 80 13.74 21.82 29.74
N THR A 81 13.16 22.09 28.57
CA THR A 81 11.94 22.90 28.49
C THR A 81 10.82 22.23 29.30
N GLU A 82 10.00 23.03 29.98
CA GLU A 82 8.84 22.55 30.76
C GLU A 82 8.03 21.54 29.94
N ILE A 83 7.99 20.28 30.41
CA ILE A 83 7.17 19.26 29.79
C ILE A 83 5.83 19.30 30.52
N LYS A 84 4.84 19.92 29.88
CA LYS A 84 3.45 19.61 30.19
C LYS A 84 3.10 18.32 29.47
N ARG A 85 3.21 17.20 30.18
CA ARG A 85 2.48 16.00 29.76
C ARG A 85 1.01 16.30 30.05
N PRO A 86 0.12 16.31 29.05
CA PRO A 86 -1.31 16.40 29.36
C PRO A 86 -1.64 15.22 30.27
N ALA A 87 -2.26 15.49 31.42
CA ALA A 87 -2.77 14.44 32.30
C ALA A 87 -3.70 13.55 31.46
N PHE A 88 -3.26 12.32 31.19
CA PHE A 88 -4.05 11.38 30.43
C PHE A 88 -5.15 10.86 31.37
N THR A 89 -6.39 11.24 31.08
CA THR A 89 -7.56 10.69 31.75
C THR A 89 -8.12 9.59 30.86
N MET A 90 -8.33 8.40 31.45
CA MET A 90 -9.01 7.31 30.77
C MET A 90 -10.29 7.83 30.12
N PRO A 91 -10.52 7.58 28.82
CA PRO A 91 -11.80 7.90 28.21
C PRO A 91 -12.88 7.22 29.05
N VAL A 92 -13.74 8.01 29.68
CA VAL A 92 -14.87 7.45 30.42
C VAL A 92 -15.71 6.69 29.42
N ALA A 93 -15.94 5.40 29.67
CA ALA A 93 -16.75 4.55 28.83
C ALA A 93 -18.04 5.28 28.45
N ALA A 94 -18.19 5.57 27.15
CA ALA A 94 -19.37 6.27 26.67
C ALA A 94 -20.62 5.45 27.06
N PRO A 95 -21.71 6.10 27.51
CA PRO A 95 -22.96 5.40 27.77
C PRO A 95 -23.41 4.68 26.50
N ALA A 96 -23.95 3.46 26.65
CA ALA A 96 -24.38 2.66 25.50
C ALA A 96 -25.33 3.49 24.61
N PRO A 97 -25.08 3.59 23.29
CA PRO A 97 -26.01 4.26 22.41
C PRO A 97 -27.37 3.56 22.51
N PRO A 98 -28.48 4.32 22.45
CA PRO A 98 -29.81 3.72 22.42
C PRO A 98 -29.89 2.75 21.23
N PRO A 99 -30.59 1.61 21.36
CA PRO A 99 -30.72 0.66 20.27
C PRO A 99 -31.30 1.37 19.04
N LYS A 100 -30.69 1.14 17.86
CA LYS A 100 -31.13 1.73 16.59
C LYS A 100 -32.65 1.57 16.46
N ALA A 101 -33.35 2.70 16.34
CA ALA A 101 -34.79 2.71 16.10
C ALA A 101 -35.02 2.28 14.64
N GLY A 102 -35.46 1.04 14.44
CA GLY A 102 -35.67 0.49 13.11
C GLY A 102 -36.11 -0.97 13.15
N PRO A 103 -36.48 -1.55 11.99
CA PRO A 103 -36.68 -2.98 11.87
C PRO A 103 -35.37 -3.72 12.22
N ALA A 104 -35.51 -4.91 12.82
CA ALA A 104 -34.35 -5.76 13.09
C ALA A 104 -33.58 -6.05 11.79
N PRO A 105 -32.24 -6.09 11.82
CA PRO A 105 -31.44 -6.39 10.65
C PRO A 105 -31.76 -7.79 10.10
N GLU A 106 -31.72 -7.92 8.77
CA GLU A 106 -31.76 -9.22 8.11
C GLU A 106 -30.35 -9.83 8.15
N PHE A 107 -30.25 -11.11 8.49
CA PHE A 107 -28.98 -11.83 8.54
C PHE A 107 -28.86 -12.81 7.35
N THR A 108 -27.65 -13.00 6.85
CA THR A 108 -27.32 -14.10 5.95
C THR A 108 -27.41 -15.44 6.68
N GLU A 109 -27.39 -16.55 5.94
CA GLU A 109 -27.34 -17.90 6.54
C GLU A 109 -26.10 -18.09 7.42
N GLN A 110 -25.02 -17.38 7.07
CA GLN A 110 -23.75 -17.33 7.78
C GLN A 110 -23.76 -16.40 8.99
N GLY A 111 -24.86 -15.69 9.25
CA GLY A 111 -25.05 -14.85 10.42
C GLY A 111 -24.43 -13.46 10.36
N LEU A 112 -23.98 -13.00 9.19
CA LEU A 112 -23.63 -11.59 8.97
C LEU A 112 -24.90 -10.78 8.66
N ILE A 113 -24.90 -9.49 8.97
CA ILE A 113 -25.94 -8.57 8.53
C ILE A 113 -25.89 -8.44 7.00
N ARG A 114 -27.02 -8.69 6.35
CA ARG A 114 -27.20 -8.43 4.92
C ARG A 114 -27.39 -6.93 4.71
N ARG A 115 -26.51 -6.30 3.94
CA ARG A 115 -26.66 -4.87 3.63
C ARG A 115 -27.85 -4.66 2.70
N VAL A 116 -28.77 -3.78 3.12
CA VAL A 116 -29.84 -3.27 2.25
C VAL A 116 -29.26 -2.13 1.40
N PRO A 117 -29.49 -2.06 0.08
CA PRO A 117 -28.95 -0.96 -0.74
C PRO A 117 -29.43 0.42 -0.28
N HIS A 118 -28.50 1.24 0.22
CA HIS A 118 -28.71 2.64 0.57
C HIS A 118 -27.39 3.41 0.50
N ALA A 119 -27.48 4.74 0.42
CA ALA A 119 -26.31 5.61 0.53
C ALA A 119 -25.65 5.42 1.91
N PRO A 120 -24.31 5.25 1.99
CA PRO A 120 -23.64 5.06 3.27
C PRO A 120 -23.89 6.21 4.24
N ALA A 121 -23.90 5.89 5.54
CA ALA A 121 -23.86 6.91 6.59
C ALA A 121 -22.63 7.84 6.43
N PRO A 122 -22.71 9.09 6.92
CA PRO A 122 -21.55 9.98 6.99
C PRO A 122 -20.38 9.31 7.72
N VAL A 123 -19.15 9.53 7.23
CA VAL A 123 -17.94 8.89 7.79
C VAL A 123 -17.79 9.23 9.29
N ALA A 124 -18.05 10.48 9.67
CA ALA A 124 -18.05 10.89 11.07
C ALA A 124 -19.07 10.15 11.96
N GLU A 125 -20.23 9.77 11.42
CA GLU A 125 -21.23 9.01 12.18
C GLU A 125 -20.75 7.57 12.45
N SER A 126 -20.21 6.90 11.43
CA SER A 126 -19.66 5.56 11.58
C SER A 126 -18.46 5.53 12.53
N TRP A 127 -17.55 6.51 12.45
CA TRP A 127 -16.45 6.67 13.41
C TRP A 127 -16.95 6.82 14.84
N HIS A 128 -17.92 7.71 15.09
CA HIS A 128 -18.49 7.89 16.42
C HIS A 128 -19.05 6.59 17.00
N ARG A 129 -19.68 5.75 16.17
CA ARG A 129 -20.22 4.44 16.59
C ARG A 129 -19.12 3.45 16.91
N ILE A 130 -18.07 3.40 16.07
CA ILE A 130 -16.89 2.56 16.29
C ILE A 130 -16.18 2.98 17.57
N GLU A 131 -15.92 4.28 17.75
CA GLU A 131 -15.29 4.84 18.95
C GLU A 131 -16.09 4.51 20.22
N ALA A 132 -17.42 4.64 20.16
CA ALA A 132 -18.28 4.33 21.30
C ALA A 132 -18.29 2.83 21.65
N TRP A 133 -18.13 1.95 20.66
CA TRP A 133 -17.94 0.52 20.89
C TRP A 133 -16.55 0.25 21.49
N MET A 134 -15.50 0.70 20.82
CA MET A 134 -14.10 0.50 21.24
C MET A 134 -13.84 1.06 22.64
N SER A 135 -14.33 2.27 22.98
CA SER A 135 -14.20 2.87 24.32
C SER A 135 -14.75 1.99 25.45
N ARG A 136 -15.70 1.09 25.15
CA ARG A 136 -16.31 0.17 26.13
C ARG A 136 -15.61 -1.19 26.20
N HIS A 137 -14.97 -1.60 25.12
CA HIS A 137 -14.50 -2.98 24.94
C HIS A 137 -12.97 -3.09 24.89
N CYS A 138 -12.29 -2.08 24.34
CA CYS A 138 -10.85 -1.99 24.13
C CYS A 138 -10.39 -0.50 24.14
N PRO A 139 -10.47 0.19 25.30
CA PRO A 139 -10.07 1.60 25.43
C PRO A 139 -8.61 1.88 25.04
N GLU A 140 -7.74 0.88 25.08
CA GLU A 140 -6.35 0.92 24.60
C GLU A 140 -6.26 1.25 23.10
N VAL A 141 -7.20 0.78 22.28
CA VAL A 141 -7.26 1.10 20.83
C VAL A 141 -7.68 2.55 20.62
N ILE A 142 -8.58 3.07 21.47
CA ILE A 142 -8.96 4.49 21.46
C ILE A 142 -7.78 5.37 21.82
N ALA A 143 -6.98 4.97 22.81
CA ALA A 143 -5.78 5.72 23.21
C ALA A 143 -4.72 5.75 22.10
N ALA A 144 -4.72 4.77 21.20
CA ALA A 144 -3.83 4.69 20.05
C ALA A 144 -4.31 5.49 18.82
N LEU A 145 -5.56 5.94 18.79
CA LEU A 145 -6.09 6.73 17.68
C LEU A 145 -5.41 8.11 17.62
N LEU A 146 -4.74 8.38 16.51
CA LEU A 146 -4.11 9.67 16.29
C LEU A 146 -5.15 10.75 15.98
N PRO A 147 -4.88 12.02 16.35
CA PRO A 147 -5.68 13.14 15.86
C PRO A 147 -5.73 13.16 14.34
N GLY A 148 -6.80 13.75 13.79
CA GLY A 148 -6.97 13.86 12.34
C GLY A 148 -5.84 14.64 11.66
N ALA A 149 -5.46 14.17 10.48
CA ALA A 149 -4.52 14.84 9.59
C ALA A 149 -5.13 16.14 9.01
N SER A 150 -4.29 17.15 8.85
CA SER A 150 -4.65 18.40 8.19
C SER A 150 -4.80 18.24 6.68
N GLU A 151 -5.49 19.19 6.04
CA GLU A 151 -5.62 19.26 4.58
C GLU A 151 -4.27 19.30 3.86
N THR A 152 -3.27 19.95 4.47
CA THR A 152 -1.91 20.06 3.94
C THR A 152 -1.23 18.70 3.95
N GLU A 153 -1.27 17.98 5.07
CA GLU A 153 -0.64 16.65 5.21
C GLU A 153 -1.28 15.63 4.26
N ILE A 154 -2.61 15.64 4.13
CA ILE A 154 -3.32 14.81 3.16
C ILE A 154 -2.87 15.17 1.74
N ALA A 155 -2.75 16.46 1.41
CA ALA A 155 -2.31 16.91 0.09
C ALA A 155 -0.85 16.52 -0.21
N GLU A 156 0.03 16.53 0.79
CA GLU A 156 1.42 16.06 0.67
C GLU A 156 1.49 14.56 0.43
N PHE A 157 0.67 13.77 1.14
CA PHE A 157 0.57 12.34 0.90
C PHE A 157 0.04 12.04 -0.51
N GLU A 158 -1.04 12.71 -0.94
CA GLU A 158 -1.58 12.63 -2.30
C GLU A 158 -0.55 13.01 -3.38
N ALA A 159 0.31 13.98 -3.10
CA ALA A 159 1.39 14.37 -4.01
C ALA A 159 2.44 13.26 -4.15
N VAL A 160 2.74 12.53 -3.06
CA VAL A 160 3.65 11.37 -3.09
C VAL A 160 3.02 10.22 -3.88
N ILE A 161 1.74 9.91 -3.65
CA ILE A 161 1.07 8.82 -4.37
C ILE A 161 0.66 9.18 -5.81
N GLY A 162 0.79 10.45 -6.19
CA GLY A 162 0.44 10.97 -7.52
C GLY A 162 -1.06 10.94 -7.84
N GLN A 163 -1.91 10.68 -6.85
CA GLN A 163 -3.35 10.48 -6.99
C GLN A 163 -4.11 11.12 -5.84
N LYS A 164 -5.36 11.51 -6.09
CA LYS A 164 -6.27 12.00 -5.05
C LYS A 164 -6.93 10.85 -4.32
N LEU A 165 -6.99 10.93 -2.99
CA LEU A 165 -7.74 9.99 -2.19
C LEU A 165 -9.25 10.23 -2.37
N PRO A 166 -10.09 9.18 -2.29
CA PRO A 166 -11.54 9.33 -2.24
C PRO A 166 -11.99 10.27 -1.11
N ALA A 167 -13.09 10.99 -1.33
CA ALA A 167 -13.55 12.02 -0.39
C ALA A 167 -13.86 11.46 1.01
N ASP A 168 -14.39 10.24 1.08
CA ASP A 168 -14.68 9.53 2.32
C ASP A 168 -13.41 9.05 3.03
N VAL A 169 -12.38 8.63 2.29
CA VAL A 169 -11.04 8.34 2.87
C VAL A 169 -10.41 9.61 3.43
N ARG A 170 -10.48 10.74 2.71
CA ARG A 170 -9.99 12.04 3.20
C ARG A 170 -10.74 12.47 4.47
N GLU A 171 -12.06 12.28 4.52
CA GLU A 171 -12.83 12.54 5.74
C GLU A 171 -12.40 11.67 6.90
N SER A 172 -12.14 10.38 6.66
CA SER A 172 -11.61 9.48 7.68
C SER A 172 -10.27 9.95 8.24
N TYR A 173 -9.32 10.32 7.38
CA TYR A 173 -8.02 10.85 7.83
C TYR A 173 -8.14 12.18 8.57
N ARG A 174 -9.14 13.03 8.25
CA ARG A 174 -9.42 14.27 9.01
C ARG A 174 -9.99 14.02 10.40
N ILE A 175 -10.55 12.83 10.65
CA ILE A 175 -11.04 12.45 11.97
C ILE A 175 -9.90 11.79 12.75
N HIS A 176 -9.24 10.79 12.14
CA HIS A 176 -8.10 10.10 12.72
C HIS A 176 -7.01 9.83 11.67
N ASP A 177 -5.78 10.26 11.94
CA ASP A 177 -4.61 9.87 11.15
C ASP A 177 -4.11 8.46 11.51
N GLY A 178 -5.02 7.50 11.50
CA GLY A 178 -4.70 6.12 11.83
C GLY A 178 -4.31 5.87 13.29
N LEU A 179 -3.55 4.79 13.49
CA LEU A 179 -3.08 4.36 14.80
C LEU A 179 -1.60 4.73 15.02
N GLY A 180 -1.31 5.20 16.22
CA GLY A 180 0.02 5.54 16.70
C GLY A 180 0.50 4.61 17.83
N PRO A 181 1.65 4.93 18.45
CA PRO A 181 2.06 4.26 19.68
C PRO A 181 1.08 4.56 20.82
N ILE A 182 0.89 3.60 21.73
CA ILE A 182 0.14 3.82 22.97
C ILE A 182 0.99 4.55 24.02
N PRO A 183 0.36 5.28 24.97
CA PRO A 183 1.05 5.86 26.12
C PRO A 183 1.81 4.79 26.94
N MET A 184 2.94 5.16 27.54
CA MET A 184 3.78 4.26 28.35
C MET A 184 3.00 3.62 29.51
N GLU A 185 2.04 4.34 30.09
CA GLU A 185 1.15 3.85 31.14
C GLU A 185 0.34 2.59 30.73
N TYR A 186 0.08 2.42 29.42
CA TYR A 186 -0.52 1.19 28.90
C TYR A 186 0.51 0.07 28.75
N TYR A 187 1.77 0.38 28.41
CA TYR A 187 2.84 -0.62 28.30
C TYR A 187 3.17 -1.27 29.65
N GLU A 188 3.27 -0.45 30.72
CA GLU A 188 3.54 -0.92 32.09
C GLU A 188 2.50 -1.91 32.59
N ARG A 189 1.30 -1.92 32.02
CA ARG A 189 0.25 -2.90 32.32
C ARG A 189 0.53 -4.30 31.78
N PHE A 190 1.45 -4.42 30.81
CA PHE A 190 1.84 -5.68 30.17
C PHE A 190 3.27 -6.14 30.57
N GLU A 191 3.95 -5.42 31.47
CA GLU A 191 5.36 -5.65 31.85
C GLU A 191 5.61 -6.88 32.75
N ASP A 192 4.59 -7.60 33.20
CA ASP A 192 4.75 -8.75 34.12
C ASP A 192 5.40 -10.01 33.48
N ASP A 193 5.71 -10.00 32.18
CA ASP A 193 6.43 -11.10 31.50
C ASP A 193 7.91 -10.72 31.29
N GLU A 194 8.80 -11.34 32.08
CA GLU A 194 10.26 -11.08 32.13
C GLU A 194 11.01 -11.33 30.79
N ASP A 195 10.32 -11.76 29.72
CA ASP A 195 10.88 -12.08 28.39
C ASP A 195 10.48 -11.10 27.27
N ILE A 196 9.79 -9.98 27.57
CA ILE A 196 9.31 -9.05 26.53
C ILE A 196 10.45 -8.15 26.02
N ASN A 197 11.10 -8.60 24.95
CA ASN A 197 11.88 -7.74 24.07
C ASN A 197 10.91 -6.80 23.29
N ALA A 198 10.47 -5.73 23.95
CA ALA A 198 9.90 -4.49 23.43
C ALA A 198 9.17 -4.54 22.06
N SER A 199 7.99 -5.15 22.02
CA SER A 199 6.99 -4.89 20.97
C SER A 199 5.66 -4.52 21.63
N SER A 200 4.87 -3.63 21.00
CA SER A 200 3.50 -3.35 21.46
C SER A 200 2.66 -4.63 21.33
N PRO A 201 1.68 -4.88 22.22
CA PRO A 201 0.71 -5.94 22.00
C PRO A 201 0.05 -5.79 20.62
N GLU A 202 0.09 -6.84 19.80
CA GLU A 202 -0.39 -6.82 18.40
C GLU A 202 -1.87 -6.41 18.31
N PHE A 203 -2.64 -6.70 19.36
CA PHE A 203 -4.03 -6.28 19.55
C PHE A 203 -4.25 -4.76 19.40
N ILE A 204 -3.29 -3.93 19.76
CA ILE A 204 -3.46 -2.46 19.78
C ILE A 204 -3.48 -1.88 18.36
N HIS A 205 -2.94 -2.61 17.38
CA HIS A 205 -2.97 -2.22 15.97
C HIS A 205 -4.26 -2.66 15.25
N SER A 206 -5.25 -3.16 16.00
CA SER A 206 -6.48 -3.76 15.48
C SER A 206 -7.68 -2.81 15.52
N LEU A 207 -7.74 -1.85 14.59
CA LEU A 207 -8.98 -1.07 14.41
C LEU A 207 -10.07 -1.88 13.68
N PHE A 208 -9.63 -2.70 12.73
CA PHE A 208 -10.37 -3.64 11.92
C PHE A 208 -9.83 -5.07 12.10
N TYR A 209 -9.13 -5.35 13.21
CA TYR A 209 -8.48 -6.62 13.59
C TYR A 209 -7.48 -7.29 12.64
N GLU A 210 -6.23 -7.39 13.10
CA GLU A 210 -4.99 -7.51 12.30
C GLU A 210 -4.80 -6.40 11.27
N MET A 211 -5.75 -5.45 11.19
CA MET A 211 -5.74 -4.34 10.27
C MET A 211 -6.11 -3.06 11.02
N GLY A 212 -5.20 -2.10 11.03
CA GLY A 212 -5.42 -0.75 11.53
C GLY A 212 -5.81 0.21 10.39
N LEU A 213 -5.68 1.50 10.67
CA LEU A 213 -5.48 2.51 9.65
C LEU A 213 -4.06 3.00 9.85
N HIS A 214 -3.19 2.85 8.86
CA HIS A 214 -1.83 3.36 8.93
C HIS A 214 -1.87 4.88 8.85
N SER A 215 -1.12 5.53 9.74
CA SER A 215 -0.93 6.98 9.71
C SER A 215 -0.24 7.41 8.42
N ILE A 216 -0.73 8.46 7.78
CA ILE A 216 -0.09 9.07 6.61
C ILE A 216 0.94 10.14 6.99
N CYS A 217 0.86 10.69 8.21
CA CYS A 217 1.83 11.66 8.72
C CYS A 217 2.99 10.99 9.45
N GLY A 218 2.69 10.00 10.29
CA GLY A 218 3.64 9.27 11.12
C GLY A 218 4.59 8.41 10.29
N ARG A 219 5.88 8.46 10.62
CA ARG A 219 6.95 7.79 9.86
C ARG A 219 6.66 6.30 9.60
N ARG A 220 6.33 5.55 10.65
CA ARG A 220 6.11 4.09 10.57
C ARG A 220 4.91 3.73 9.69
N GLY A 221 3.76 4.38 9.92
CA GLY A 221 2.55 4.15 9.12
C GLY A 221 2.76 4.52 7.65
N ARG A 222 3.36 5.69 7.40
CA ARG A 222 3.64 6.17 6.04
C ARG A 222 4.61 5.25 5.32
N GLU A 223 5.65 4.77 5.99
CA GLU A 223 6.60 3.79 5.44
C GLU A 223 5.92 2.45 5.15
N ALA A 224 5.05 1.96 6.04
CA ALA A 224 4.27 0.75 5.80
C ALA A 224 3.35 0.87 4.57
N ILE A 225 2.69 2.02 4.39
CA ILE A 225 1.89 2.27 3.19
C ILE A 225 2.78 2.34 1.94
N LEU A 226 3.81 3.18 1.93
CA LEU A 226 4.59 3.47 0.73
C LEU A 226 5.44 2.28 0.28
N SER A 227 6.01 1.51 1.20
CA SER A 227 6.78 0.30 0.86
C SER A 227 5.92 -0.78 0.19
N ASN A 228 4.66 -0.88 0.59
CA ASN A 228 3.72 -1.85 0.06
C ASN A 228 2.95 -1.36 -1.16
N TRP A 229 2.76 -0.05 -1.30
CA TRP A 229 2.17 0.61 -2.46
C TRP A 229 3.15 0.70 -3.65
N ALA A 230 4.42 0.97 -3.36
CA ALA A 230 5.41 1.17 -4.40
C ALA A 230 5.78 -0.17 -5.06
N ASP A 231 5.38 -0.33 -6.32
CA ASP A 231 5.68 -1.44 -7.25
C ASP A 231 6.71 -2.44 -6.72
N ARG A 232 6.25 -3.59 -6.23
CA ARG A 232 7.11 -4.55 -5.51
C ARG A 232 8.18 -5.17 -6.41
N GLY A 233 8.19 -4.86 -7.71
CA GLY A 233 9.23 -5.26 -8.66
C GLY A 233 9.31 -6.76 -8.88
N GLY A 234 8.33 -7.52 -8.37
CA GLY A 234 8.23 -8.98 -8.50
C GLY A 234 7.32 -9.44 -9.63
N SER A 235 6.50 -8.53 -10.19
CA SER A 235 5.44 -8.88 -11.15
C SER A 235 5.95 -9.29 -12.54
N GLU A 236 7.25 -9.17 -12.80
CA GLU A 236 7.81 -9.48 -14.13
C GLU A 236 8.04 -10.97 -14.39
N LEU A 237 8.00 -11.87 -13.38
CA LEU A 237 8.66 -13.18 -13.54
C LEU A 237 7.92 -14.43 -13.10
N ILE A 238 6.71 -14.32 -12.59
CA ILE A 238 5.90 -15.50 -12.30
C ILE A 238 4.72 -15.52 -13.29
N TYR A 239 5.07 -15.64 -14.58
CA TYR A 239 4.11 -15.66 -15.69
C TYR A 239 3.14 -16.87 -15.67
N HIS A 240 3.33 -17.83 -14.77
CA HIS A 240 2.65 -19.12 -14.82
C HIS A 240 1.76 -19.46 -13.62
N GLU A 241 1.87 -18.77 -12.47
CA GLU A 241 1.18 -19.19 -11.24
C GLU A 241 -0.08 -18.36 -10.93
N TYR A 242 -0.16 -17.10 -11.36
CA TYR A 242 -1.24 -16.18 -10.96
C TYR A 242 -2.43 -16.09 -11.92
N SER A 243 -2.48 -16.92 -12.97
CA SER A 243 -3.58 -16.91 -13.95
C SER A 243 -4.94 -17.38 -13.38
N GLU A 244 -4.97 -17.83 -12.12
CA GLU A 244 -6.12 -18.48 -11.48
C GLU A 244 -6.73 -17.69 -10.31
N CYS A 245 -6.30 -16.44 -10.06
CA CYS A 245 -6.89 -15.59 -9.02
C CYS A 245 -8.43 -15.51 -9.16
N GLU A 246 -9.14 -15.93 -8.12
CA GLU A 246 -10.59 -15.76 -7.99
C GLU A 246 -10.87 -14.34 -7.49
N VAL A 247 -11.67 -13.61 -8.25
CA VAL A 247 -12.08 -12.24 -7.93
C VAL A 247 -13.58 -12.22 -7.70
N PHE A 248 -14.01 -11.60 -6.60
CA PHE A 248 -15.42 -11.44 -6.29
C PHE A 248 -15.78 -9.99 -5.93
N PRO A 249 -16.78 -9.38 -6.59
CA PRO A 249 -17.52 -9.89 -7.75
C PRO A 249 -16.62 -10.06 -8.98
N ALA A 250 -17.05 -10.92 -9.91
CA ALA A 250 -16.24 -11.23 -11.09
C ALA A 250 -15.85 -9.97 -11.87
N ASP A 251 -14.56 -9.86 -12.18
CA ASP A 251 -13.92 -8.75 -12.89
C ASP A 251 -14.05 -7.37 -12.21
N ALA A 252 -14.39 -7.31 -10.93
CA ALA A 252 -14.47 -6.03 -10.20
C ALA A 252 -13.08 -5.49 -9.83
N ILE A 253 -12.07 -6.37 -9.73
CA ILE A 253 -10.68 -6.06 -9.40
C ILE A 253 -9.79 -6.53 -10.55
N GLN A 254 -8.71 -5.80 -10.84
CA GLN A 254 -7.72 -6.28 -11.81
C GLN A 254 -6.98 -7.53 -11.28
N ILE A 255 -6.77 -8.54 -12.13
CA ILE A 255 -5.97 -9.71 -11.76
C ILE A 255 -4.49 -9.38 -11.93
N ARG A 256 -3.91 -8.89 -10.83
CA ARG A 256 -2.52 -8.46 -10.71
C ARG A 256 -2.03 -8.70 -9.29
N ASP A 257 -0.71 -8.80 -9.14
CA ASP A 257 -0.07 -8.88 -7.82
C ASP A 257 0.01 -7.49 -7.18
N ASP A 258 0.22 -6.46 -7.99
CA ASP A 258 0.22 -5.05 -7.60
C ASP A 258 -0.41 -4.12 -8.63
N CYS A 259 -0.85 -2.96 -8.15
CA CYS A 259 -1.35 -1.86 -8.97
C CYS A 259 -1.12 -0.53 -8.25
N ARG A 260 -0.61 0.48 -8.95
CA ARG A 260 -0.46 1.83 -8.38
C ARG A 260 -1.78 2.49 -7.99
N GLY A 261 -2.89 2.04 -8.58
CA GLY A 261 -4.23 2.44 -8.17
C GLY A 261 -4.68 1.83 -6.85
N TRP A 262 -4.03 0.80 -6.32
CA TRP A 262 -4.39 0.18 -5.05
C TRP A 262 -3.64 0.85 -3.91
N ILE A 263 -4.32 1.76 -3.21
CA ILE A 263 -3.74 2.53 -2.11
C ILE A 263 -3.96 1.77 -0.81
N PRO A 264 -2.91 1.24 -0.16
CA PRO A 264 -3.05 0.59 1.12
C PRO A 264 -3.48 1.60 2.18
N LEU A 265 -4.51 1.26 2.94
CA LEU A 265 -4.86 1.92 4.18
C LEU A 265 -4.26 1.17 5.37
N PHE A 266 -3.99 -0.12 5.20
CA PHE A 266 -3.21 -0.93 6.11
C PHE A 266 -2.43 -2.02 5.37
N CYS A 267 -1.27 -2.38 5.91
CA CYS A 267 -0.49 -3.54 5.50
C CYS A 267 0.19 -4.21 6.70
N SER A 268 0.17 -5.54 6.73
CA SER A 268 0.97 -6.39 7.60
C SER A 268 1.56 -7.54 6.78
N ASP A 269 2.85 -7.83 6.92
CA ASP A 269 3.57 -8.92 6.21
C ASP A 269 3.35 -8.99 4.69
N GLY A 270 3.12 -7.84 4.07
CA GLY A 270 2.87 -7.74 2.64
C GLY A 270 1.44 -8.06 2.21
N ASN A 271 0.54 -8.32 3.15
CA ASN A 271 -0.91 -8.39 2.94
C ASN A 271 -1.54 -7.06 3.33
N CYS A 272 -2.37 -6.53 2.44
CA CYS A 272 -2.87 -5.18 2.53
C CYS A 272 -4.37 -5.12 2.30
N PHE A 273 -4.94 -4.07 2.86
CA PHE A 273 -6.32 -3.68 2.69
C PHE A 273 -6.36 -2.19 2.43
N GLY A 274 -7.19 -1.77 1.48
CA GLY A 274 -7.24 -0.37 1.11
C GLY A 274 -8.19 -0.09 -0.03
N VAL A 275 -7.97 1.03 -0.71
CA VAL A 275 -8.88 1.53 -1.75
C VAL A 275 -8.31 1.34 -3.15
N ASP A 276 -9.19 0.94 -4.07
CA ASP A 276 -8.87 0.70 -5.47
C ASP A 276 -9.32 1.88 -6.35
N LEU A 277 -8.33 2.62 -6.86
CA LEU A 277 -8.50 3.75 -7.79
C LEU A 277 -8.40 3.32 -9.27
N ALA A 278 -8.12 2.05 -9.52
CA ALA A 278 -8.02 1.45 -10.85
C ALA A 278 -8.79 0.11 -10.90
N PRO A 279 -10.11 0.11 -10.70
CA PRO A 279 -10.90 -1.11 -10.61
C PRO A 279 -10.96 -1.89 -11.93
N GLY A 280 -11.32 -3.16 -11.84
CA GLY A 280 -11.69 -3.97 -12.99
C GLY A 280 -12.95 -3.43 -13.69
N PRO A 281 -13.32 -3.98 -14.87
CA PRO A 281 -14.41 -3.45 -15.70
C PRO A 281 -15.79 -3.40 -15.02
N THR A 282 -16.05 -4.23 -14.01
CA THR A 282 -17.32 -4.24 -13.26
C THR A 282 -17.22 -3.53 -11.90
N GLY A 283 -16.01 -3.08 -11.52
CA GLY A 283 -15.76 -2.42 -10.25
C GLY A 283 -16.02 -0.92 -10.29
N VAL A 284 -15.84 -0.27 -9.13
CA VAL A 284 -16.02 1.17 -8.96
C VAL A 284 -14.79 1.81 -8.33
N VAL A 285 -14.47 3.03 -8.78
CA VAL A 285 -13.31 3.78 -8.26
C VAL A 285 -13.57 4.14 -6.80
N GLY A 286 -12.64 3.79 -5.92
CA GLY A 286 -12.75 3.97 -4.47
C GLY A 286 -13.35 2.76 -3.73
N GLN A 287 -13.61 1.65 -4.43
CA GLN A 287 -13.99 0.40 -3.77
C GLN A 287 -12.89 -0.09 -2.83
N VAL A 288 -13.28 -0.76 -1.76
CA VAL A 288 -12.38 -1.27 -0.73
C VAL A 288 -12.05 -2.74 -1.04
N ILE A 289 -10.77 -3.10 -1.05
CA ILE A 289 -10.30 -4.43 -1.47
C ILE A 289 -9.17 -4.96 -0.58
N ASN A 290 -9.00 -6.28 -0.57
CA ASN A 290 -7.76 -6.96 -0.13
C ASN A 290 -6.81 -7.16 -1.33
N PHE A 291 -5.51 -7.04 -1.08
CA PHE A 291 -4.44 -7.31 -2.04
C PHE A 291 -3.11 -7.53 -1.30
N GLY A 292 -2.14 -8.17 -1.93
CA GLY A 292 -0.88 -8.50 -1.26
C GLY A 292 -0.36 -9.87 -1.65
N ASN A 293 0.67 -10.33 -0.94
CA ASN A 293 1.42 -11.54 -1.29
C ASN A 293 0.53 -12.79 -1.24
N ASP A 294 -0.26 -12.94 -0.18
CA ASP A 294 -1.11 -14.12 0.06
C ASP A 294 -2.52 -13.95 -0.51
N GLU A 295 -2.86 -12.73 -0.95
CA GLU A 295 -4.14 -12.39 -1.57
C GLU A 295 -4.15 -12.62 -3.09
N ASN A 296 -3.13 -13.32 -3.61
CA ASN A 296 -3.01 -13.59 -5.04
C ASN A 296 -3.92 -14.73 -5.53
N GLU A 297 -4.38 -15.58 -4.63
CA GLU A 297 -5.38 -16.59 -4.94
C GLU A 297 -6.80 -16.01 -4.92
N PHE A 298 -7.11 -15.10 -3.98
CA PHE A 298 -8.46 -14.58 -3.77
C PHE A 298 -8.48 -13.08 -3.50
N LYS A 299 -9.22 -12.32 -4.31
CA LYS A 299 -9.46 -10.87 -4.10
C LYS A 299 -10.94 -10.57 -4.04
N PHE A 300 -11.35 -9.77 -3.07
CA PHE A 300 -12.72 -9.44 -2.75
C PHE A 300 -12.91 -7.93 -2.73
N VAL A 301 -14.01 -7.46 -3.32
CA VAL A 301 -14.52 -6.13 -3.03
C VAL A 301 -15.26 -6.22 -1.71
N LEU A 302 -14.78 -5.53 -0.69
CA LEU A 302 -15.31 -5.57 0.67
C LEU A 302 -16.36 -4.49 0.90
N ALA A 303 -16.30 -3.40 0.13
CA ALA A 303 -17.28 -2.34 0.08
C ALA A 303 -17.12 -1.52 -1.22
N THR A 304 -18.16 -0.81 -1.65
CA THR A 304 -18.09 0.08 -2.83
C THR A 304 -17.51 1.46 -2.51
N SER A 305 -17.33 1.79 -1.24
CA SER A 305 -16.66 2.99 -0.76
C SER A 305 -16.13 2.80 0.67
N TRP A 306 -15.26 3.68 1.14
CA TRP A 306 -14.76 3.65 2.53
C TRP A 306 -15.86 3.93 3.55
N ALA A 307 -16.74 4.90 3.26
CA ALA A 307 -17.89 5.19 4.10
C ALA A 307 -18.81 3.97 4.30
N GLN A 308 -19.06 3.20 3.23
CA GLN A 308 -19.80 1.94 3.33
C GLN A 308 -19.09 0.97 4.28
N PHE A 309 -17.79 0.76 4.10
CA PHE A 309 -17.04 -0.20 4.91
C PHE A 309 -17.14 0.12 6.41
N LEU A 310 -16.93 1.39 6.78
CA LEU A 310 -17.04 1.85 8.17
C LEU A 310 -18.45 1.63 8.75
N GLU A 311 -19.49 1.93 7.96
CA GLU A 311 -20.88 1.70 8.39
C GLU A 311 -21.17 0.22 8.60
N ASP A 312 -20.79 -0.64 7.64
CA ASP A 312 -21.00 -2.08 7.71
C ASP A 312 -20.25 -2.70 8.89
N TYR A 313 -19.04 -2.18 9.20
CA TYR A 313 -18.25 -2.57 10.37
C TYR A 313 -18.92 -2.16 11.68
N ALA A 314 -19.37 -0.90 11.78
CA ALA A 314 -20.11 -0.40 12.94
C ALA A 314 -21.40 -1.20 13.20
N ASP A 315 -22.13 -1.56 12.15
CA ASP A 315 -23.34 -2.39 12.26
C ASP A 315 -23.04 -3.79 12.83
N GLU A 316 -21.95 -4.44 12.41
CA GLU A 316 -21.56 -5.76 12.91
C GLU A 316 -21.05 -5.73 14.36
N LEU A 317 -20.32 -4.67 14.74
CA LEU A 317 -19.92 -4.42 16.14
C LEU A 317 -21.14 -4.28 17.05
N GLU A 318 -22.12 -3.46 16.65
CA GLU A 318 -23.36 -3.23 17.40
C GLU A 318 -24.25 -4.46 17.47
N ALA A 319 -24.25 -5.30 16.44
CA ALA A 319 -24.94 -6.59 16.46
C ALA A 319 -24.23 -7.67 17.29
N GLY A 320 -23.10 -7.33 17.92
CA GLY A 320 -22.36 -8.22 18.80
C GLY A 320 -21.66 -9.36 18.05
N ASN A 321 -21.35 -9.16 16.76
CA ASN A 321 -20.69 -10.16 15.94
C ASN A 321 -19.16 -10.21 16.15
N PHE A 322 -18.63 -9.47 17.12
CA PHE A 322 -17.23 -9.51 17.51
C PHE A 322 -17.07 -9.98 18.96
N VAL A 323 -15.96 -10.65 19.22
CA VAL A 323 -15.48 -11.09 20.54
C VAL A 323 -14.05 -10.62 20.73
N ILE A 324 -13.69 -10.24 21.95
CA ILE A 324 -12.28 -10.05 22.32
C ILE A 324 -11.84 -11.29 23.10
N THR A 325 -10.77 -11.94 22.67
CA THR A 325 -10.16 -13.06 23.40
C THR A 325 -9.31 -12.54 24.56
N GLY A 326 -9.05 -13.40 25.54
CA GLY A 326 -8.24 -13.09 26.70
C GLY A 326 -8.86 -12.06 27.66
N GLU A 327 -8.19 -11.89 28.79
CA GLU A 327 -8.46 -10.85 29.79
C GLU A 327 -7.74 -9.55 29.42
N PRO A 328 -8.15 -8.37 29.92
CA PRO A 328 -7.52 -7.09 29.57
C PRO A 328 -6.01 -6.95 29.81
N SER A 329 -5.43 -7.83 30.62
CA SER A 329 -3.98 -7.90 30.90
C SER A 329 -3.22 -8.80 29.93
N ASP A 330 -3.92 -9.61 29.13
CA ASP A 330 -3.29 -10.59 28.25
C ASP A 330 -2.65 -9.86 27.06
N TYR A 331 -1.43 -10.27 26.69
CA TYR A 331 -0.66 -9.66 25.61
C TYR A 331 -1.12 -10.15 24.22
N ASP A 332 -1.63 -11.38 24.14
CA ASP A 332 -2.03 -12.10 22.91
C ASP A 332 -3.54 -11.99 22.61
N ARG A 333 -4.20 -10.94 23.12
CA ARG A 333 -5.63 -10.73 22.88
C ARG A 333 -5.91 -10.50 21.39
N GLU A 334 -7.12 -10.88 21.00
CA GLU A 334 -7.57 -10.85 19.62
C GLU A 334 -9.01 -10.34 19.51
N LEU A 335 -9.33 -9.47 18.53
CA LEU A 335 -10.69 -9.01 18.21
C LEU A 335 -11.24 -9.84 17.05
N LEU A 336 -11.86 -10.97 17.36
CA LEU A 336 -12.34 -11.91 16.35
C LEU A 336 -13.78 -11.62 15.94
N MET A 337 -14.09 -11.78 14.65
CA MET A 337 -15.48 -11.96 14.22
C MET A 337 -15.98 -13.29 14.75
N LYS A 338 -17.16 -13.36 15.36
CA LYS A 338 -17.77 -14.60 15.85
C LYS A 338 -18.36 -15.44 14.73
N ARG A 339 -18.88 -14.79 13.68
CA ARG A 339 -19.60 -15.43 12.58
C ARG A 339 -19.13 -14.86 11.24
N PRO A 340 -19.03 -15.70 10.19
CA PRO A 340 -19.39 -17.12 10.13
C PRO A 340 -18.47 -18.04 10.92
N ARG A 341 -17.21 -17.64 11.06
CA ARG A 341 -16.18 -18.36 11.79
C ARG A 341 -15.53 -17.40 12.78
N GLU A 342 -15.23 -17.92 13.96
CA GLU A 342 -14.32 -17.28 14.90
C GLU A 342 -12.93 -17.17 14.29
N SER A 343 -12.63 -15.99 13.76
CA SER A 343 -11.37 -15.67 13.08
C SER A 343 -11.19 -14.16 12.98
N PRO A 344 -9.99 -13.70 12.60
CA PRO A 344 -9.87 -12.35 12.10
C PRO A 344 -10.88 -12.08 10.99
N ILE A 345 -11.24 -10.82 10.82
CA ILE A 345 -12.18 -10.38 9.79
C ILE A 345 -11.69 -10.83 8.40
N CYS A 346 -10.36 -10.86 8.17
CA CYS A 346 -9.74 -11.30 6.92
C CYS A 346 -10.03 -12.76 6.55
N GLY A 347 -10.12 -13.64 7.56
CA GLY A 347 -10.57 -15.02 7.36
C GLY A 347 -12.02 -15.15 6.85
N ASN A 348 -12.78 -14.05 6.84
CA ASN A 348 -14.18 -13.99 6.44
C ASN A 348 -14.46 -13.10 5.21
N TRP A 349 -13.45 -12.62 4.47
CA TRP A 349 -13.61 -11.72 3.29
C TRP A 349 -14.64 -12.15 2.28
N ARG A 350 -14.68 -13.42 1.92
CA ARG A 350 -15.70 -13.92 0.99
C ARG A 350 -17.12 -13.71 1.52
N HIS A 351 -17.39 -14.18 2.74
CA HIS A 351 -18.71 -14.09 3.35
C HIS A 351 -19.10 -12.63 3.65
N TRP A 352 -18.11 -11.80 4.00
CA TRP A 352 -18.28 -10.36 4.13
C TRP A 352 -18.75 -9.75 2.81
N ALA A 353 -18.01 -9.96 1.72
CA ALA A 353 -18.35 -9.40 0.41
C ALA A 353 -19.75 -9.86 -0.06
N GLU A 354 -20.08 -11.15 0.10
CA GLU A 354 -21.41 -11.70 -0.22
C GLU A 354 -22.54 -11.07 0.60
N ALA A 355 -22.29 -10.71 1.85
CA ALA A 355 -23.29 -10.08 2.73
C ALA A 355 -23.43 -8.57 2.50
N LYS A 356 -22.33 -7.88 2.17
CA LYS A 356 -22.25 -6.41 2.16
C LYS A 356 -22.43 -5.78 0.79
N LEU A 357 -22.17 -6.52 -0.29
CA LEU A 357 -22.37 -6.00 -1.64
C LEU A 357 -23.81 -6.18 -2.10
N SER A 358 -24.33 -5.24 -2.89
CA SER A 358 -25.68 -5.38 -3.45
C SER A 358 -25.74 -6.54 -4.47
N PRO A 359 -26.88 -7.26 -4.59
CA PRO A 359 -27.04 -8.29 -5.62
C PRO A 359 -26.78 -7.79 -7.04
N ALA A 360 -27.08 -6.52 -7.32
CA ALA A 360 -26.84 -5.91 -8.62
C ALA A 360 -25.33 -5.73 -8.91
N PHE A 361 -24.53 -5.44 -7.89
CA PHE A 361 -23.08 -5.33 -8.01
C PHE A 361 -22.39 -6.70 -8.00
N GLN A 362 -22.96 -7.68 -7.29
CA GLN A 362 -22.50 -9.07 -7.31
C GLN A 362 -22.87 -9.80 -8.61
N ALA A 363 -23.94 -9.37 -9.29
CA ALA A 363 -24.36 -9.97 -10.54
C ALA A 363 -23.21 -9.89 -11.55
N ILE A 364 -22.84 -11.06 -12.08
CA ILE A 364 -21.90 -11.14 -13.20
C ILE A 364 -22.49 -10.26 -14.31
N ALA A 365 -21.81 -9.16 -14.65
CA ALA A 365 -22.04 -8.54 -15.94
C ALA A 365 -21.78 -9.65 -16.95
N THR A 366 -22.84 -10.20 -17.53
CA THR A 366 -22.74 -11.22 -18.58
C THR A 366 -21.65 -10.73 -19.51
N ALA A 367 -20.56 -11.49 -19.63
CA ALA A 367 -19.53 -11.20 -20.62
C ALA A 367 -20.27 -10.89 -21.93
N PRO A 368 -19.93 -9.79 -22.62
CA PRO A 368 -20.67 -9.38 -23.80
C PRO A 368 -20.89 -10.61 -24.70
N SER A 369 -22.17 -10.85 -25.01
CA SER A 369 -22.67 -12.00 -25.76
C SER A 369 -21.74 -12.33 -26.93
N SER A 370 -21.39 -13.60 -27.06
CA SER A 370 -20.52 -14.16 -28.09
C SER A 370 -21.10 -13.95 -29.50
N GLU A 371 -20.66 -12.88 -30.16
CA GLU A 371 -20.09 -12.89 -31.52
C GLU A 371 -19.38 -11.54 -31.76
N PRO A 372 -18.05 -11.53 -31.96
CA PRO A 372 -17.34 -10.30 -32.28
C PRO A 372 -17.87 -9.69 -33.59
N VAL A 373 -18.49 -8.51 -33.54
CA VAL A 373 -18.95 -7.80 -34.74
C VAL A 373 -17.78 -7.02 -35.33
N PRO A 374 -17.37 -7.25 -36.59
CA PRO A 374 -16.33 -6.46 -37.22
C PRO A 374 -16.67 -4.98 -37.17
N ALA A 375 -15.69 -4.16 -36.78
CA ALA A 375 -15.87 -2.73 -36.67
C ALA A 375 -16.20 -2.11 -38.04
N ALA A 376 -16.97 -1.01 -38.04
CA ALA A 376 -17.17 -0.22 -39.25
C ALA A 376 -15.81 0.30 -39.78
N PRO A 377 -15.66 0.53 -41.10
CA PRO A 377 -14.35 0.88 -41.69
C PRO A 377 -13.64 2.11 -41.10
N GLU A 378 -14.40 3.06 -40.55
CA GLU A 378 -13.87 4.23 -39.85
C GLU A 378 -13.34 3.84 -38.46
N THR A 379 -14.17 3.20 -37.63
CA THR A 379 -13.79 2.67 -36.31
C THR A 379 -12.58 1.73 -36.40
N ASP A 380 -12.55 0.82 -37.39
CA ASP A 380 -11.42 -0.07 -37.64
C ASP A 380 -10.13 0.73 -37.81
N ARG A 381 -10.14 1.68 -38.76
CA ARG A 381 -8.98 2.53 -39.07
C ARG A 381 -8.50 3.31 -37.86
N GLU A 382 -9.42 3.91 -37.11
CA GLU A 382 -9.08 4.70 -35.92
C GLU A 382 -8.48 3.84 -34.81
N CYS A 383 -9.14 2.74 -34.44
CA CYS A 383 -8.67 1.84 -33.39
C CYS A 383 -7.30 1.23 -33.72
N ARG A 384 -7.13 0.79 -34.97
CA ARG A 384 -5.87 0.25 -35.47
C ARG A 384 -4.76 1.30 -35.43
N ALA A 385 -5.03 2.53 -35.87
CA ALA A 385 -4.06 3.61 -35.82
C ALA A 385 -3.61 3.94 -34.38
N VAL A 386 -4.53 3.87 -33.41
CA VAL A 386 -4.20 4.08 -31.98
C VAL A 386 -3.23 2.99 -31.48
N VAL A 387 -3.53 1.71 -31.75
CA VAL A 387 -2.67 0.59 -31.32
C VAL A 387 -1.34 0.59 -32.04
N GLU A 388 -1.32 0.75 -33.37
CA GLU A 388 -0.08 0.83 -34.15
C GLU A 388 0.79 2.01 -33.72
N GLY A 389 0.19 3.16 -33.43
CA GLY A 389 0.87 4.34 -32.91
C GLY A 389 1.52 4.07 -31.55
N PHE A 390 0.76 3.48 -30.62
CA PHE A 390 1.27 3.12 -29.29
C PHE A 390 2.44 2.14 -29.38
N LEU A 391 2.26 1.03 -30.10
CA LEU A 391 3.27 -0.01 -30.24
C LEU A 391 4.55 0.53 -30.90
N SER A 392 4.40 1.38 -31.92
CA SER A 392 5.54 1.99 -32.61
C SER A 392 6.31 2.94 -31.69
N ALA A 393 5.60 3.80 -30.96
CA ALA A 393 6.20 4.74 -30.03
C ALA A 393 6.89 4.02 -28.86
N TYR A 394 6.23 3.02 -28.28
CA TYR A 394 6.77 2.24 -27.18
C TYR A 394 8.00 1.41 -27.59
N ARG A 395 7.95 0.75 -28.76
CA ARG A 395 9.11 0.04 -29.31
C ARG A 395 10.29 0.97 -29.58
N ALA A 396 10.03 2.19 -30.09
CA ALA A 396 11.08 3.18 -30.30
C ALA A 396 11.74 3.62 -28.99
N TRP A 397 10.93 3.76 -27.93
CA TRP A 397 11.43 3.99 -26.56
C TRP A 397 12.30 2.82 -26.08
N GLU A 398 11.84 1.56 -26.17
CA GLU A 398 12.62 0.38 -25.76
C GLU A 398 13.98 0.32 -26.48
N LEU A 399 13.98 0.50 -27.81
CA LEU A 399 15.21 0.45 -28.62
C LEU A 399 16.17 1.59 -28.28
N ARG A 400 15.66 2.79 -28.01
CA ARG A 400 16.48 3.94 -27.60
C ARG A 400 17.18 3.63 -26.27
N TRP A 401 16.43 3.16 -25.29
CA TRP A 401 16.96 2.89 -23.96
C TRP A 401 17.86 1.65 -23.93
N LEU A 402 17.64 0.66 -24.81
CA LEU A 402 18.58 -0.43 -25.07
C LEU A 402 19.89 0.05 -25.70
N ALA A 403 19.85 1.07 -26.55
CA ALA A 403 21.07 1.66 -27.11
C ALA A 403 21.87 2.45 -26.05
N VAL A 404 21.19 3.03 -25.07
CA VAL A 404 21.81 3.71 -23.92
C VAL A 404 22.38 2.70 -22.92
N ARG A 405 21.59 1.68 -22.56
CA ARG A 405 21.92 0.64 -21.59
C ARG A 405 21.69 -0.75 -22.21
N PRO A 406 22.68 -1.35 -22.89
CA PRO A 406 22.52 -2.60 -23.62
C PRO A 406 22.56 -3.81 -22.69
N VAL A 407 21.50 -3.99 -21.89
CA VAL A 407 21.43 -5.00 -20.81
C VAL A 407 21.77 -6.42 -21.26
N GLY A 408 21.35 -6.83 -22.47
CA GLY A 408 21.70 -8.13 -23.03
C GLY A 408 23.21 -8.31 -23.25
N GLN A 409 23.91 -7.26 -23.69
CA GLN A 409 25.38 -7.29 -23.85
C GLN A 409 26.10 -7.28 -22.50
N LEU A 410 25.48 -6.68 -21.49
CA LEU A 410 25.96 -6.68 -20.12
C LEU A 410 25.71 -8.02 -19.42
N GLY A 411 24.87 -8.90 -19.99
CA GLY A 411 24.60 -10.24 -19.48
C GLY A 411 23.26 -10.40 -18.74
N PHE A 412 22.32 -9.49 -18.97
CA PHE A 412 21.01 -9.48 -18.31
C PHE A 412 19.87 -9.56 -19.31
N HIS A 413 18.82 -10.31 -18.99
CA HIS A 413 17.61 -10.38 -19.82
C HIS A 413 16.59 -9.29 -19.46
N SER A 414 16.58 -8.84 -18.21
CA SER A 414 15.79 -7.69 -17.77
C SER A 414 16.46 -6.95 -16.61
N VAL A 415 16.18 -5.66 -16.55
CA VAL A 415 16.52 -4.79 -15.43
C VAL A 415 15.31 -3.94 -15.09
N LEU A 416 15.13 -3.68 -13.81
CA LEU A 416 14.07 -2.89 -13.26
C LEU A 416 14.68 -1.86 -12.30
N GLU A 417 14.29 -0.61 -12.48
CA GLU A 417 14.77 0.52 -11.69
C GLU A 417 13.58 1.38 -11.24
N ARG A 418 13.57 1.77 -9.96
CA ARG A 418 12.49 2.55 -9.33
C ARG A 418 12.98 3.94 -8.90
N ALA A 419 12.03 4.85 -8.69
CA ALA A 419 12.29 6.23 -8.25
C ALA A 419 13.00 6.32 -6.88
N ASP A 420 12.78 5.34 -6.01
CA ASP A 420 13.40 5.23 -4.68
C ASP A 420 14.80 4.59 -4.73
N GLY A 421 15.34 4.35 -5.91
CA GLY A 421 16.65 3.72 -6.10
C GLY A 421 16.64 2.21 -5.94
N VAL A 422 15.47 1.60 -5.67
CA VAL A 422 15.35 0.14 -5.65
C VAL A 422 15.64 -0.40 -7.04
N PHE A 423 16.48 -1.43 -7.07
CA PHE A 423 17.01 -2.01 -8.27
C PHE A 423 16.82 -3.53 -8.25
N ARG A 424 16.34 -4.08 -9.37
CA ARG A 424 16.19 -5.52 -9.59
C ARG A 424 16.69 -5.90 -10.97
N TRP A 425 17.22 -7.10 -11.11
CA TRP A 425 17.76 -7.58 -12.38
C TRP A 425 17.75 -9.09 -12.46
N HIS A 426 17.80 -9.59 -13.69
CA HIS A 426 17.91 -11.00 -13.96
C HIS A 426 18.95 -11.27 -15.05
N ALA A 427 19.97 -12.03 -14.66
CA ALA A 427 21.10 -12.36 -15.50
C ALA A 427 20.82 -13.59 -16.35
N TYR A 428 21.48 -13.65 -17.49
CA TYR A 428 21.64 -14.89 -18.22
C TYR A 428 22.43 -15.90 -17.41
N THR A 429 22.08 -17.19 -17.52
CA THR A 429 22.99 -18.23 -17.02
C THR A 429 24.14 -18.42 -18.01
N LYS A 430 25.31 -18.79 -17.49
CA LYS A 430 26.47 -19.13 -18.33
C LYS A 430 26.14 -20.26 -19.31
N LYS A 431 25.34 -21.23 -18.85
CA LYS A 431 24.87 -22.36 -19.66
C LYS A 431 24.07 -21.88 -20.87
N ASP A 432 23.12 -20.95 -20.66
CA ASP A 432 22.27 -20.44 -21.74
C ASP A 432 23.09 -19.73 -22.83
N LEU A 433 24.07 -18.91 -22.41
CA LEU A 433 24.93 -18.19 -23.36
C LEU A 433 25.82 -19.15 -24.16
N ILE A 434 26.44 -20.14 -23.49
CA ILE A 434 27.27 -21.14 -24.16
C ILE A 434 26.45 -21.95 -25.16
N GLN A 435 25.24 -22.37 -24.79
CA GLN A 435 24.34 -23.12 -25.68
C GLN A 435 23.94 -22.31 -26.92
N ARG A 436 23.79 -20.99 -26.79
CA ARG A 436 23.51 -20.07 -27.89
C ARG A 436 24.74 -19.66 -28.69
N GLY A 437 25.95 -20.11 -28.30
CA GLY A 437 27.21 -19.72 -28.94
C GLY A 437 27.57 -18.25 -28.74
N LEU A 438 27.05 -17.62 -27.67
CA LEU A 438 27.27 -16.21 -27.34
C LEU A 438 28.45 -16.03 -26.38
N PRO A 439 29.14 -14.88 -26.43
CA PRO A 439 30.16 -14.56 -25.43
C PRO A 439 29.53 -14.49 -24.03
N VAL A 440 30.31 -14.84 -23.00
CA VAL A 440 29.88 -14.77 -21.60
C VAL A 440 30.37 -13.44 -21.01
N PRO A 441 29.47 -12.47 -20.72
CA PRO A 441 29.86 -11.22 -20.08
C PRO A 441 30.43 -11.44 -18.69
N ALA A 442 31.27 -10.50 -18.23
CA ALA A 442 31.86 -10.55 -16.90
C ALA A 442 30.79 -10.62 -15.79
N ALA A 443 29.67 -9.92 -15.98
CA ALA A 443 28.58 -9.90 -15.01
C ALA A 443 27.97 -11.28 -14.78
N VAL A 444 27.79 -12.11 -15.82
CA VAL A 444 27.25 -13.47 -15.66
C VAL A 444 28.16 -14.33 -14.78
N THR A 445 29.48 -14.20 -14.94
CA THR A 445 30.43 -14.94 -14.10
C THR A 445 30.47 -14.39 -12.66
N TYR A 446 30.31 -13.07 -12.51
CA TYR A 446 30.18 -12.43 -11.21
C TYR A 446 28.92 -12.87 -10.46
N VAL A 447 27.79 -12.96 -11.16
CA VAL A 447 26.50 -13.43 -10.63
C VAL A 447 26.61 -14.88 -10.12
N GLU A 448 27.20 -15.80 -10.89
CA GLU A 448 27.42 -17.18 -10.40
C GLU A 448 28.32 -17.23 -9.15
N THR A 449 29.20 -16.24 -8.97
CA THR A 449 30.10 -16.15 -7.81
C THR A 449 29.37 -15.60 -6.59
N ILE A 450 28.59 -14.54 -6.76
CA ILE A 450 27.85 -13.91 -5.66
C ILE A 450 26.72 -14.83 -5.17
N GLU A 451 26.05 -15.56 -6.04
CA GLU A 451 25.03 -16.56 -5.64
C GLU A 451 25.61 -17.68 -4.77
N ARG A 452 26.91 -17.98 -4.91
CA ARG A 452 27.64 -18.96 -4.08
C ARG A 452 28.22 -18.37 -2.80
N SER A 453 28.12 -17.06 -2.59
CA SER A 453 28.73 -16.36 -1.44
C SER A 453 27.94 -16.51 -0.14
N GLY A 454 26.73 -17.09 -0.20
CA GLY A 454 25.83 -17.22 0.96
C GLY A 454 25.01 -15.96 1.27
N LYS A 455 25.16 -14.90 0.48
CA LYS A 455 24.29 -13.71 0.53
C LYS A 455 22.84 -14.09 0.24
N SER A 456 21.91 -13.42 0.90
CA SER A 456 20.47 -13.50 0.60
C SER A 456 20.16 -12.95 -0.79
N TYR A 457 18.99 -13.31 -1.33
CA TYR A 457 18.52 -12.79 -2.61
C TYR A 457 18.48 -11.26 -2.65
N SER A 458 18.03 -10.60 -1.57
CA SER A 458 17.98 -9.14 -1.48
C SER A 458 19.38 -8.51 -1.52
N GLU A 459 20.33 -9.08 -0.79
CA GLU A 459 21.73 -8.61 -0.81
C GLU A 459 22.39 -8.78 -2.18
N ILE A 460 22.02 -9.83 -2.93
CA ILE A 460 22.49 -10.05 -4.30
C ILE A 460 21.89 -9.01 -5.26
N GLN A 461 20.59 -8.73 -5.13
CA GLN A 461 19.91 -7.73 -5.96
C GLN A 461 20.47 -6.32 -5.76
N GLU A 462 20.97 -6.02 -4.56
CA GLU A 462 21.50 -4.70 -4.21
C GLU A 462 23.02 -4.54 -4.34
N ASP A 463 23.71 -5.54 -4.87
CA ASP A 463 25.16 -5.55 -4.94
C ASP A 463 25.75 -4.33 -5.69
N ALA A 464 26.73 -3.67 -5.06
CA ALA A 464 27.31 -2.43 -5.55
C ALA A 464 28.05 -2.59 -6.89
N TRP A 465 28.70 -3.75 -7.12
CA TRP A 465 29.39 -4.00 -8.38
C TRP A 465 28.37 -4.09 -9.51
N LEU A 466 27.26 -4.79 -9.28
CA LEU A 466 26.19 -4.95 -10.27
C LEU A 466 25.49 -3.62 -10.58
N LYS A 467 25.16 -2.83 -9.54
CA LYS A 467 24.60 -1.47 -9.72
C LYS A 467 25.53 -0.57 -10.54
N ALA A 468 26.84 -0.62 -10.29
CA ALA A 468 27.81 0.16 -11.04
C ALA A 468 27.96 -0.31 -12.50
N HIS A 469 27.95 -1.63 -12.75
CA HIS A 469 28.07 -2.19 -14.09
C HIS A 469 26.83 -1.98 -14.97
N LEU A 470 25.69 -1.72 -14.33
CA LEU A 470 24.44 -1.44 -15.00
C LEU A 470 24.11 0.06 -15.11
N ASP A 471 25.00 0.92 -14.60
CA ASP A 471 24.84 2.38 -14.60
C ASP A 471 23.44 2.81 -14.08
N VAL A 472 23.09 2.30 -12.90
CA VAL A 472 21.78 2.54 -12.27
C VAL A 472 21.67 3.99 -11.78
N GLY A 473 20.54 4.64 -12.04
CA GLY A 473 20.19 5.98 -11.55
C GLY A 473 20.01 7.02 -12.67
N PRO A 474 21.03 7.28 -13.52
CA PRO A 474 20.98 8.36 -14.51
C PRO A 474 19.86 8.24 -15.55
N HIS A 475 19.32 7.04 -15.75
CA HIS A 475 18.38 6.75 -16.84
C HIS A 475 16.90 6.82 -16.42
N TYR A 476 16.59 6.59 -15.14
CA TYR A 476 15.21 6.45 -14.67
C TYR A 476 14.32 7.63 -15.05
N GLN A 477 14.68 8.84 -14.59
CA GLN A 477 13.87 10.05 -14.79
C GLN A 477 13.59 10.35 -16.27
N PRO A 478 14.60 10.43 -17.17
CA PRO A 478 14.34 10.68 -18.58
C PRO A 478 13.56 9.55 -19.27
N ALA A 479 13.84 8.28 -18.92
CA ALA A 479 13.13 7.14 -19.52
C ALA A 479 11.65 7.14 -19.14
N MET A 480 11.36 7.37 -17.86
CA MET A 480 9.98 7.41 -17.36
C MET A 480 9.21 8.63 -17.86
N ALA A 481 9.86 9.78 -18.06
CA ALA A 481 9.24 10.95 -18.66
C ALA A 481 8.78 10.69 -20.11
N GLU A 482 9.64 10.07 -20.94
CA GLU A 482 9.30 9.70 -22.32
C GLU A 482 8.19 8.64 -22.35
N ARG A 483 8.27 7.62 -21.48
CA ARG A 483 7.22 6.59 -21.36
C ARG A 483 5.87 7.20 -20.97
N ARG A 484 5.82 8.05 -19.95
CA ARG A 484 4.58 8.73 -19.52
C ARG A 484 3.96 9.55 -20.65
N ALA A 485 4.77 10.23 -21.47
CA ALA A 485 4.27 10.97 -22.63
C ALA A 485 3.63 10.06 -23.69
N ILE A 486 4.20 8.87 -23.93
CA ILE A 486 3.61 7.85 -24.83
C ILE A 486 2.26 7.39 -24.28
N PHE A 487 2.18 7.07 -22.99
CA PHE A 487 0.92 6.62 -22.37
C PHE A 487 -0.16 7.71 -22.42
N ALA A 488 0.18 8.95 -22.08
CA ALA A 488 -0.75 10.08 -22.15
C ALA A 488 -1.29 10.32 -23.57
N ALA A 489 -0.49 10.03 -24.62
CA ALA A 489 -0.93 10.20 -26.00
C ALA A 489 -1.88 9.10 -26.50
N HIS A 490 -1.79 7.89 -25.96
CA HIS A 490 -2.43 6.71 -26.54
C HIS A 490 -3.42 6.00 -25.62
N THR A 491 -3.38 6.25 -24.31
CA THR A 491 -4.13 5.49 -23.31
C THR A 491 -5.14 6.35 -22.56
N THR A 492 -6.17 5.72 -22.02
CA THR A 492 -7.20 6.41 -21.19
C THR A 492 -6.61 6.90 -19.87
N ASP A 493 -7.27 7.85 -19.21
CA ASP A 493 -6.88 8.28 -17.85
C ASP A 493 -6.93 7.11 -16.85
N TRP A 494 -7.88 6.17 -17.04
CA TRP A 494 -7.95 4.94 -16.26
C TRP A 494 -6.70 4.08 -16.43
N ALA A 495 -6.25 3.89 -17.69
CA ALA A 495 -5.08 3.10 -17.99
C ALA A 495 -3.82 3.68 -17.33
N GLN A 496 -3.70 5.00 -17.32
CA GLN A 496 -2.57 5.72 -16.73
C GLN A 496 -2.46 5.51 -15.22
N ARG A 497 -3.58 5.49 -14.48
CA ARG A 497 -3.60 5.22 -13.01
C ARG A 497 -3.11 3.82 -12.64
N SER A 498 -3.24 2.88 -13.56
CA SER A 498 -2.85 1.47 -13.35
C SER A 498 -1.39 1.15 -13.65
N GLN A 499 -0.61 2.15 -14.10
CA GLN A 499 0.76 1.93 -14.57
C GLN A 499 1.77 1.80 -13.44
N SER A 500 2.75 0.91 -13.66
CA SER A 500 3.94 0.82 -12.84
C SER A 500 4.83 2.04 -13.06
N ASP A 501 5.42 2.56 -11.98
CA ASP A 501 6.45 3.61 -12.03
C ASP A 501 7.87 3.03 -12.18
N ALA A 502 8.02 1.73 -12.40
CA ALA A 502 9.32 1.14 -12.62
C ALA A 502 9.76 1.32 -14.08
N PHE A 503 11.01 1.73 -14.25
CA PHE A 503 11.70 1.68 -15.52
C PHE A 503 12.19 0.24 -15.73
N VAL A 504 11.44 -0.50 -16.54
CA VAL A 504 11.82 -1.84 -16.96
C VAL A 504 12.44 -1.79 -18.35
N LEU A 505 13.60 -2.41 -18.50
CA LEU A 505 14.22 -2.64 -19.78
C LEU A 505 14.51 -4.13 -19.97
N HIS A 506 13.89 -4.72 -21.00
CA HIS A 506 14.22 -6.07 -21.47
C HIS A 506 15.29 -6.00 -22.55
N ASP A 507 16.08 -7.07 -22.69
CA ASP A 507 17.14 -7.18 -23.70
C ASP A 507 16.64 -7.22 -25.16
N SER A 508 15.33 -7.30 -25.34
CA SER A 508 14.63 -7.26 -26.61
C SER A 508 13.26 -6.59 -26.45
N PRO A 509 12.77 -5.84 -27.46
CA PRO A 509 11.46 -5.22 -27.41
C PRO A 509 10.35 -6.25 -27.16
N ARG A 510 9.43 -5.96 -26.23
CA ARG A 510 8.37 -6.91 -25.86
C ARG A 510 7.26 -7.06 -26.88
N PHE A 511 7.04 -6.01 -27.67
CA PHE A 511 5.99 -6.02 -28.69
C PHE A 511 6.58 -6.18 -30.08
N ASP A 512 6.15 -7.23 -30.77
CA ASP A 512 6.39 -7.38 -32.19
C ASP A 512 5.30 -6.65 -32.98
N LEU A 513 5.69 -5.64 -33.76
CA LEU A 513 4.77 -4.91 -34.62
C LEU A 513 4.12 -5.83 -35.67
N GLU A 514 4.81 -6.90 -36.06
CA GLU A 514 4.28 -7.89 -37.01
C GLU A 514 3.11 -8.69 -36.44
N GLU A 515 3.05 -8.85 -35.12
CA GLU A 515 1.96 -9.56 -34.43
C GLU A 515 0.62 -8.87 -34.72
N TYR A 516 0.60 -7.53 -34.69
CA TYR A 516 -0.61 -6.74 -34.87
C TYR A 516 -0.84 -6.25 -36.30
N ARG A 517 0.04 -6.58 -37.26
CA ARG A 517 -0.11 -6.17 -38.66
C ARG A 517 -1.46 -6.60 -39.25
N ASP A 518 -1.90 -7.82 -38.96
CA ASP A 518 -3.17 -8.35 -39.47
C ASP A 518 -4.28 -8.37 -38.39
N ALA A 519 -4.16 -7.55 -37.34
CA ALA A 519 -5.14 -7.51 -36.27
C ALA A 519 -6.58 -7.28 -36.75
N LEU A 520 -7.54 -7.96 -36.13
CA LEU A 520 -8.96 -7.77 -36.36
C LEU A 520 -9.49 -6.74 -35.36
N VAL A 521 -10.32 -5.82 -35.85
CA VAL A 521 -10.99 -4.84 -35.00
C VAL A 521 -12.46 -5.22 -34.84
N TYR A 522 -12.88 -5.35 -33.59
CA TYR A 522 -14.25 -5.68 -33.24
C TYR A 522 -14.86 -4.58 -32.40
N GLN A 523 -16.04 -4.12 -32.78
CA GLN A 523 -16.77 -3.10 -32.03
C GLN A 523 -17.84 -3.78 -31.16
N CYS A 524 -17.85 -3.44 -29.87
CA CYS A 524 -18.81 -3.99 -28.91
C CYS A 524 -20.02 -3.09 -28.74
N ASP A 525 -19.76 -1.79 -28.65
CA ASP A 525 -20.75 -0.73 -28.56
C ASP A 525 -20.15 0.58 -29.12
N ASP A 526 -20.84 1.72 -28.93
CA ASP A 526 -20.43 3.01 -29.48
C ASP A 526 -19.11 3.54 -28.89
N ASP A 527 -18.72 3.05 -27.71
CA ASP A 527 -17.60 3.56 -26.92
C ASP A 527 -16.55 2.49 -26.61
N THR A 528 -16.74 1.24 -27.04
CA THR A 528 -15.86 0.12 -26.72
C THR A 528 -15.51 -0.73 -27.95
N ALA A 529 -14.22 -1.00 -28.13
CA ALA A 529 -13.70 -1.84 -29.21
C ALA A 529 -12.52 -2.70 -28.76
N TYR A 530 -12.29 -3.81 -29.48
CA TYR A 530 -11.11 -4.66 -29.32
C TYR A 530 -10.26 -4.64 -30.57
N VAL A 531 -8.93 -4.56 -30.40
CA VAL A 531 -7.95 -4.83 -31.47
C VAL A 531 -7.23 -6.14 -31.13
N TRP A 532 -7.44 -7.14 -31.95
CA TRP A 532 -7.09 -8.53 -31.67
C TRP A 532 -6.04 -9.03 -32.64
N SER A 533 -4.87 -9.45 -32.15
CA SER A 533 -3.89 -10.13 -32.99
C SER A 533 -4.41 -11.49 -33.47
N ILE A 534 -4.23 -11.78 -34.76
CA ILE A 534 -4.48 -13.11 -35.35
C ILE A 534 -3.19 -13.84 -35.76
N ARG A 535 -2.03 -13.23 -35.53
CA ARG A 535 -0.70 -13.86 -35.75
C ARG A 535 -0.02 -14.06 -34.40
N GLY A 536 0.71 -15.16 -34.22
CA GLY A 536 1.45 -15.40 -32.97
C GLY A 536 0.54 -15.85 -31.83
N ASN A 537 0.71 -15.25 -30.64
CA ASN A 537 0.04 -15.64 -29.42
C ASN A 537 -1.41 -15.10 -29.45
N ALA A 538 -2.31 -15.80 -30.16
CA ALA A 538 -3.71 -15.42 -30.44
C ALA A 538 -4.55 -15.10 -29.18
N ASP A 539 -3.98 -15.34 -28.02
CA ASP A 539 -4.52 -15.11 -26.71
C ASP A 539 -4.45 -13.64 -26.25
N ARG A 540 -3.99 -12.68 -27.07
CA ARG A 540 -3.86 -11.26 -26.67
C ARG A 540 -4.73 -10.30 -27.49
N ARG A 541 -5.35 -9.33 -26.81
CA ARG A 541 -6.11 -8.24 -27.42
C ARG A 541 -6.02 -6.93 -26.64
N PHE A 542 -6.06 -5.80 -27.33
CA PHE A 542 -6.24 -4.49 -26.69
C PHE A 542 -7.72 -4.18 -26.55
N LEU A 543 -8.14 -3.74 -25.36
CA LEU A 543 -9.41 -3.07 -25.14
C LEU A 543 -9.22 -1.57 -25.31
N LEU A 544 -10.01 -0.96 -26.18
CA LEU A 544 -10.05 0.46 -26.41
C LEU A 544 -11.38 1.02 -25.92
N LYS A 545 -11.32 2.23 -25.35
CA LYS A 545 -12.49 3.04 -25.04
C LYS A 545 -12.43 4.39 -25.70
N ARG A 546 -13.61 4.95 -25.94
CA ARG A 546 -13.75 6.33 -26.39
C ARG A 546 -13.67 7.27 -25.19
N GLU A 547 -12.66 8.13 -25.18
CA GLU A 547 -12.44 9.13 -24.13
C GLU A 547 -12.31 10.49 -24.79
N GLN A 548 -13.14 11.45 -24.36
CA GLN A 548 -13.20 12.80 -24.95
C GLN A 548 -13.40 12.78 -26.49
N GLY A 549 -14.16 11.79 -27.00
CA GLY A 549 -14.48 11.65 -28.41
C GLY A 549 -13.42 10.95 -29.26
N ALA A 550 -12.29 10.51 -28.68
CA ALA A 550 -11.24 9.78 -29.39
C ALA A 550 -11.04 8.38 -28.81
N TRP A 551 -10.69 7.41 -29.67
CA TRP A 551 -10.28 6.08 -29.21
C TRP A 551 -8.95 6.15 -28.46
N ARG A 552 -8.88 5.43 -27.34
CA ARG A 552 -7.72 5.30 -26.46
C ARG A 552 -7.63 3.88 -25.96
N ILE A 553 -6.40 3.39 -25.75
CA ILE A 553 -6.17 2.08 -25.15
C ILE A 553 -6.53 2.16 -23.67
N GLU A 554 -7.43 1.30 -23.23
CA GLU A 554 -7.74 1.17 -21.82
C GLU A 554 -6.84 0.12 -21.16
N ARG A 555 -6.67 -1.05 -21.80
CA ARG A 555 -5.83 -2.13 -21.26
C ARG A 555 -5.46 -3.17 -22.31
N LEU A 556 -4.38 -3.90 -22.04
CA LEU A 556 -4.08 -5.16 -22.70
C LEU A 556 -4.86 -6.26 -21.98
N GLN A 557 -5.37 -7.24 -22.71
CA GLN A 557 -5.97 -8.43 -22.15
C GLN A 557 -5.28 -9.67 -22.71
N ALA A 558 -5.17 -10.70 -21.89
CA ALA A 558 -4.67 -12.00 -22.31
C ALA A 558 -5.56 -13.15 -21.83
N GLN A 559 -5.63 -14.19 -22.62
CA GLN A 559 -6.16 -15.51 -22.30
C GLN A 559 -4.97 -16.43 -21.96
N PHE A 560 -5.12 -17.33 -20.99
CA PHE A 560 -4.03 -18.23 -20.57
C PHE A 560 -4.29 -19.69 -20.97
N LYS A 561 -5.57 -20.06 -21.13
CA LYS A 561 -6.03 -21.37 -21.60
C LYS A 561 -7.25 -21.17 -22.50
N ASP A 562 -7.39 -22.00 -23.54
CA ASP A 562 -8.58 -22.02 -24.40
C ASP A 562 -9.86 -22.10 -23.54
N ASN A 563 -10.88 -21.32 -23.89
CA ASN A 563 -12.16 -21.17 -23.18
C ASN A 563 -12.12 -20.51 -21.79
N GLN A 564 -11.00 -19.95 -21.33
CA GLN A 564 -10.99 -19.05 -20.17
C GLN A 564 -11.33 -17.60 -20.57
N PRO A 565 -11.94 -16.78 -19.69
CA PRO A 565 -12.17 -15.37 -19.96
C PRO A 565 -10.83 -14.61 -20.12
N PHE A 566 -10.82 -13.63 -21.02
CA PHE A 566 -9.70 -12.70 -21.16
C PHE A 566 -9.52 -11.91 -19.85
N ARG A 567 -8.30 -11.90 -19.31
CA ARG A 567 -7.95 -11.16 -18.09
C ARG A 567 -7.12 -9.93 -18.42
N SER A 568 -7.31 -8.86 -17.64
CA SER A 568 -6.54 -7.63 -17.79
C SER A 568 -5.05 -7.91 -17.52
N LYS A 569 -4.18 -7.36 -18.37
CA LYS A 569 -2.74 -7.31 -18.17
C LYS A 569 -2.28 -5.87 -18.17
N THR A 570 -1.20 -5.63 -17.44
CA THR A 570 -0.48 -4.37 -17.51
C THR A 570 -0.04 -4.11 -18.95
N LEU A 571 -0.32 -2.91 -19.45
CA LEU A 571 0.33 -2.34 -20.61
C LEU A 571 1.78 -2.03 -20.20
N MET A 572 2.64 -3.03 -19.99
CA MET A 572 3.97 -2.72 -19.49
C MET A 572 4.81 -2.09 -20.57
#